data_AF-A0A127PY76-F1
#
_entry.id   AF-A0A127PY76-F1
#
_cell.length_a   1.000
_cell.length_b   1.000
_cell.length_c   1.000
_cell.angle_alpha   90.00
_cell.angle_beta   90.00
_cell.angle_gamma   90.00
#
_symmetry.space_group_name_H-M   'P 1'
#
loop_
_entity.id
_entity.type
_entity.pdbx_description
1 polymer ?
#
loop_
_entity_poly.entity_id
_entity_poly.type
_entity_poly.pdbx_seq_one_letter_code
_entity_poly.pdbx_strand_id
1 'polypeptide(L)'
;MWTWFELGLLAPVNKWQDEVTAVNQVDLLTKYLNDYRFFLQKIGSSHDMIDLEPDFFGFARGYGPLDQDPAQVTAANPTDCGDQANTVAGLAHCLIAMARKYAPNTAVGLHLTCWDWPGNVDKCAKDYLTLGGKGADFLVGEVESTDAGLNAKLGNGNSFWSDQKWAAQLAYWKQMAEAVGHPIVVWQIPIGNMAENNTDYHYQDDKVDWLFSHMDQVASAHVAALMFGQGSDLSTTAETDGGNLFAKTAAYRNAGGTPLK
;
A
#
# COMPACT_ATOMS: atom_id res chain seq x y z
N MET A 1 10.86 -2.27 1.71
CA MET A 1 9.68 -2.70 0.94
C MET A 1 9.81 -2.11 -0.44
N TRP A 2 9.61 -2.91 -1.48
CA TRP A 2 9.56 -2.48 -2.87
C TRP A 2 8.11 -2.16 -3.21
N THR A 3 7.86 -0.98 -3.74
CA THR A 3 6.54 -0.65 -4.30
C THR A 3 6.56 -1.00 -5.78
N TRP A 4 5.81 -2.03 -6.15
CA TRP A 4 5.65 -2.42 -7.54
C TRP A 4 4.51 -1.58 -8.13
N PHE A 5 4.88 -0.41 -8.66
CA PHE A 5 3.97 0.60 -9.21
C PHE A 5 4.30 0.83 -10.68
N GLU A 6 3.93 -0.13 -11.52
CA GLU A 6 4.28 -0.10 -12.94
C GLU A 6 3.03 -0.04 -13.84
N LEU A 7 1.83 -0.38 -13.33
CA LEU A 7 0.60 -0.33 -14.13
C LEU A 7 0.25 1.08 -14.59
N GLY A 8 0.37 2.07 -13.70
CA GLY A 8 0.22 3.49 -14.04
C GLY A 8 1.19 4.00 -15.12
N LEU A 9 2.27 3.26 -15.39
CA LEU A 9 3.28 3.59 -16.40
C LEU A 9 3.13 2.80 -17.71
N LEU A 10 2.22 1.81 -17.78
CA LEU A 10 2.07 0.95 -18.95
C LEU A 10 1.51 1.66 -20.18
N ALA A 11 0.71 2.71 -19.99
CA ALA A 11 0.10 3.48 -21.05
C ALA A 11 0.31 4.98 -20.81
N PRO A 12 0.13 5.86 -21.82
CA PRO A 12 -0.08 7.29 -21.56
C PRO A 12 -1.41 7.48 -20.83
N VAL A 13 -1.40 7.22 -19.52
CA VAL A 13 -2.54 7.33 -18.62
C VAL A 13 -2.88 8.81 -18.47
N ASN A 14 -3.97 9.24 -19.08
CA ASN A 14 -4.50 10.60 -18.85
C ASN A 14 -5.63 10.58 -17.80
N LYS A 15 -6.17 9.40 -17.49
CA LYS A 15 -7.19 9.15 -16.47
C LYS A 15 -7.01 7.76 -15.89
N TRP A 16 -7.41 7.56 -14.64
CA TRP A 16 -7.29 6.27 -13.94
C TRP A 16 -7.97 5.08 -14.65
N GLN A 17 -9.03 5.30 -15.44
CA GLN A 17 -9.66 4.23 -16.23
C GLN A 17 -8.73 3.66 -17.31
N ASP A 18 -7.81 4.48 -17.83
CA ASP A 18 -6.86 4.04 -18.85
C ASP A 18 -5.88 3.01 -18.25
N GLU A 19 -5.55 3.14 -16.96
CA GLU A 19 -4.73 2.18 -16.22
C GLU A 19 -5.43 0.83 -16.06
N VAL A 20 -6.70 0.84 -15.62
CA VAL A 20 -7.52 -0.38 -15.48
C VAL A 20 -7.70 -1.08 -16.82
N THR A 21 -7.91 -0.33 -17.90
CA THR A 21 -8.10 -0.93 -19.24
C THR A 21 -6.78 -1.36 -19.89
N ALA A 22 -5.62 -0.85 -19.45
CA ALA A 22 -4.31 -1.23 -19.98
C ALA A 22 -3.99 -2.71 -19.73
N VAL A 23 -4.43 -3.29 -18.60
CA VAL A 23 -4.20 -4.72 -18.32
C VAL A 23 -5.00 -5.66 -19.23
N ASN A 24 -5.99 -5.14 -19.96
CA ASN A 24 -6.69 -5.88 -21.01
C ASN A 24 -5.95 -5.87 -22.37
N GLN A 25 -4.81 -5.17 -22.48
CA GLN A 25 -3.96 -5.18 -23.68
C GLN A 25 -2.82 -6.17 -23.51
N VAL A 26 -2.77 -7.19 -24.37
CA VAL A 26 -1.84 -8.33 -24.24
C VAL A 26 -0.38 -7.87 -24.27
N ASP A 27 -0.01 -6.96 -25.15
CA ASP A 27 1.35 -6.46 -25.32
C ASP A 27 1.83 -5.67 -24.09
N LEU A 28 1.00 -4.76 -23.58
CA LEU A 28 1.30 -3.99 -22.37
C LEU A 28 1.43 -4.89 -21.14
N LEU A 29 0.46 -5.80 -20.94
CA LEU A 29 0.50 -6.72 -19.82
C LEU A 29 1.64 -7.74 -19.93
N THR A 30 2.04 -8.13 -21.15
CA THR A 30 3.21 -8.99 -21.38
C THR A 30 4.47 -8.30 -20.88
N LYS A 31 4.66 -7.02 -21.24
CA LYS A 31 5.81 -6.24 -20.77
C LYS A 31 5.84 -6.18 -19.24
N TYR A 32 4.71 -5.79 -18.65
CA TYR A 32 4.54 -5.70 -17.20
C TYR A 32 4.92 -7.00 -16.46
N LEU A 33 4.32 -8.13 -16.87
CA LEU A 33 4.55 -9.42 -16.22
C LEU A 33 6.00 -9.92 -16.42
N ASN A 34 6.63 -9.59 -17.55
CA ASN A 34 8.03 -9.90 -17.78
C ASN A 34 8.95 -9.07 -16.88
N ASP A 35 8.69 -7.77 -16.73
CA ASP A 35 9.45 -6.88 -15.85
C ASP A 35 9.30 -7.33 -14.39
N TYR A 36 8.09 -7.71 -13.96
CA TYR A 36 7.85 -8.25 -12.62
C TYR A 36 8.57 -9.58 -12.40
N ARG A 37 8.51 -10.51 -13.35
CA ARG A 37 9.28 -11.77 -13.28
C ARG A 37 10.77 -11.49 -13.12
N PHE A 38 11.31 -10.57 -13.91
CA PHE A 38 12.72 -10.19 -13.85
C PHE A 38 13.07 -9.64 -12.46
N PHE A 39 12.27 -8.71 -11.93
CA PHE A 39 12.44 -8.18 -10.59
C PHE A 39 12.45 -9.29 -9.53
N LEU A 40 11.45 -10.18 -9.54
CA LEU A 40 11.36 -11.30 -8.60
C LEU A 40 12.59 -12.21 -8.68
N GLN A 41 13.08 -12.50 -9.89
CA GLN A 41 14.31 -13.27 -10.08
C GLN A 41 15.56 -12.57 -9.57
N LYS A 42 15.58 -11.22 -9.54
CA LYS A 42 16.69 -10.44 -9.00
C LYS A 42 16.72 -10.44 -7.48
N ILE A 43 15.58 -10.29 -6.82
CA ILE A 43 15.52 -10.39 -5.36
C ILE A 43 15.73 -11.85 -4.91
N GLY A 44 15.24 -12.83 -5.66
CA GLY A 44 15.50 -14.25 -5.46
C GLY A 44 15.14 -14.72 -4.04
N SER A 45 16.14 -15.19 -3.28
CA SER A 45 15.93 -15.69 -1.91
C SER A 45 16.08 -14.63 -0.81
N SER A 46 16.15 -13.35 -1.18
CA SER A 46 16.22 -12.25 -0.24
C SER A 46 14.92 -12.14 0.58
N HIS A 47 15.03 -11.61 1.80
CA HIS A 47 13.88 -11.35 2.67
C HIS A 47 13.40 -9.93 2.41
N ASP A 48 12.65 -9.76 1.33
CA ASP A 48 12.05 -8.48 0.94
C ASP A 48 10.56 -8.44 1.28
N MET A 49 9.96 -7.27 1.10
CA MET A 49 8.51 -7.07 1.10
C MET A 49 8.13 -6.34 -0.19
N ILE A 50 7.03 -6.74 -0.82
CA ILE A 50 6.49 -6.10 -2.02
C ILE A 50 5.11 -5.54 -1.73
N ASP A 51 4.90 -4.26 -2.03
CA ASP A 51 3.58 -3.64 -2.14
C ASP A 51 3.14 -3.67 -3.60
N LEU A 52 2.08 -4.42 -3.91
CA LEU A 52 1.56 -4.55 -5.27
C LEU A 52 0.59 -3.41 -5.59
N GLU A 53 0.97 -2.62 -6.58
CA GLU A 53 0.14 -1.67 -7.33
C GLU A 53 -0.71 -0.75 -6.45
N PRO A 54 -0.08 0.27 -5.82
CA PRO A 54 -0.80 1.37 -5.20
C PRO A 54 -1.91 1.91 -6.10
N ASP A 55 -3.08 2.13 -5.51
CA ASP A 55 -4.33 2.63 -6.12
C ASP A 55 -4.97 1.78 -7.22
N PHE A 56 -4.22 0.99 -7.99
CA PHE A 56 -4.76 0.21 -9.12
C PHE A 56 -5.98 -0.64 -8.72
N PHE A 57 -5.86 -1.39 -7.62
CA PHE A 57 -6.96 -2.22 -7.15
C PHE A 57 -8.16 -1.38 -6.69
N GLY A 58 -7.93 -0.18 -6.15
CA GLY A 58 -8.98 0.79 -5.88
C GLY A 58 -9.67 1.25 -7.16
N PHE A 59 -8.91 1.60 -8.20
CA PHE A 59 -9.45 2.02 -9.50
C PHE A 59 -10.29 0.91 -10.13
N ALA A 60 -9.80 -0.33 -10.13
CA ALA A 60 -10.54 -1.49 -10.63
C ALA A 60 -11.85 -1.71 -9.85
N ARG A 61 -11.84 -1.56 -8.52
CA ARG A 61 -13.08 -1.61 -7.69
C ARG A 61 -14.10 -0.56 -8.10
N GLY A 62 -13.65 0.63 -8.49
CA GLY A 62 -14.49 1.71 -9.01
C GLY A 62 -14.94 1.50 -10.46
N TYR A 63 -14.24 0.66 -11.23
CA TYR A 63 -14.54 0.34 -12.62
C TYR A 63 -15.64 -0.72 -12.74
N GLY A 64 -15.54 -1.80 -11.95
CA GLY A 64 -16.51 -2.90 -11.98
C GLY A 64 -16.21 -4.04 -11.00
N PRO A 65 -16.93 -5.17 -11.09
CA PRO A 65 -16.62 -6.37 -10.33
C PRO A 65 -15.25 -6.92 -10.72
N LEU A 66 -14.36 -7.11 -9.75
CA LEU A 66 -12.95 -7.49 -9.99
C LEU A 66 -12.77 -8.88 -10.62
N ASP A 67 -13.77 -9.75 -10.46
CA ASP A 67 -13.84 -11.08 -11.08
C ASP A 67 -14.47 -11.06 -12.49
N GLN A 68 -14.79 -9.87 -13.02
CA GLN A 68 -15.35 -9.66 -14.36
C GLN A 68 -14.58 -8.59 -15.15
N ASP A 69 -13.89 -7.68 -14.46
CA ASP A 69 -13.06 -6.64 -15.07
C ASP A 69 -11.90 -7.29 -15.84
N PRO A 70 -11.81 -7.11 -17.18
CA PRO A 70 -10.97 -7.95 -18.01
C PRO A 70 -9.47 -7.60 -17.89
N ALA A 71 -8.64 -8.63 -17.79
CA ALA A 71 -7.19 -8.55 -17.92
C ALA A 71 -6.68 -9.77 -18.71
N GLN A 72 -5.84 -9.60 -19.72
CA GLN A 72 -5.46 -10.70 -20.63
C GLN A 72 -4.31 -11.57 -20.09
N VAL A 73 -4.40 -12.02 -18.83
CA VAL A 73 -3.30 -12.68 -18.10
C VAL A 73 -2.80 -13.95 -18.77
N THR A 74 -3.70 -14.80 -19.28
CA THR A 74 -3.33 -16.08 -19.91
C THR A 74 -2.56 -15.85 -21.21
N ALA A 75 -2.99 -14.88 -22.01
CA ALA A 75 -2.33 -14.55 -23.27
C ALA A 75 -1.00 -13.80 -23.04
N ALA A 76 -0.95 -12.91 -22.05
CA ALA A 76 0.22 -12.13 -21.72
C ALA A 76 1.34 -12.94 -21.07
N ASN A 77 0.99 -13.95 -20.27
CA ASN A 77 1.96 -14.82 -19.60
C ASN A 77 1.41 -16.24 -19.41
N PRO A 78 1.37 -17.06 -20.48
CA PRO A 78 0.81 -18.41 -20.41
C PRO A 78 1.60 -19.34 -19.49
N THR A 79 2.88 -19.06 -19.24
CA THR A 79 3.76 -19.91 -18.43
C THR A 79 3.51 -19.78 -16.93
N ASP A 80 3.25 -18.57 -16.43
CA ASP A 80 3.01 -18.36 -14.99
C ASP A 80 1.55 -18.10 -14.65
N CYS A 81 0.77 -17.55 -15.59
CA CYS A 81 -0.64 -17.18 -15.37
C CYS A 81 -1.62 -18.08 -16.14
N GLY A 82 -1.16 -19.20 -16.70
CA GLY A 82 -1.97 -20.07 -17.57
C GLY A 82 -3.26 -20.59 -16.92
N ASP A 83 -3.22 -20.81 -15.60
CA ASP A 83 -4.35 -21.32 -14.81
C ASP A 83 -5.22 -20.21 -14.19
N GLN A 84 -4.91 -18.94 -14.44
CA GLN A 84 -5.63 -17.79 -13.90
C GLN A 84 -6.74 -17.33 -14.85
N ALA A 85 -7.81 -16.78 -14.29
CA ALA A 85 -8.88 -16.17 -15.07
C ALA A 85 -8.37 -14.87 -15.75
N ASN A 86 -8.90 -14.57 -16.94
CA ASN A 86 -8.59 -13.31 -17.65
C ASN A 86 -9.33 -12.11 -17.04
N THR A 87 -9.05 -11.80 -15.78
CA THR A 87 -9.68 -10.74 -15.00
C THR A 87 -8.66 -10.04 -14.11
N VAL A 88 -8.98 -8.85 -13.60
CA VAL A 88 -8.14 -8.14 -12.62
C VAL A 88 -7.88 -8.99 -11.38
N ALA A 89 -8.87 -9.73 -10.89
CA ALA A 89 -8.67 -10.71 -9.84
C ALA A 89 -7.62 -11.76 -10.25
N GLY A 90 -7.76 -12.36 -11.44
CA GLY A 90 -6.78 -13.33 -11.96
C GLY A 90 -5.37 -12.76 -12.11
N LEU A 91 -5.22 -11.47 -12.41
CA LEU A 91 -3.93 -10.78 -12.41
C LEU A 91 -3.33 -10.73 -11.01
N ALA A 92 -4.10 -10.34 -9.99
CA ALA A 92 -3.64 -10.31 -8.60
C ALA A 92 -3.18 -11.71 -8.12
N HIS A 93 -3.99 -12.74 -8.41
CA HIS A 93 -3.62 -14.14 -8.12
C HIS A 93 -2.33 -14.55 -8.85
N CYS A 94 -2.14 -14.14 -10.11
CA CYS A 94 -0.90 -14.41 -10.82
C CYS A 94 0.32 -13.73 -10.18
N LEU A 95 0.22 -12.46 -9.81
CA LEU A 95 1.31 -11.71 -9.19
C LEU A 95 1.77 -12.33 -7.87
N ILE A 96 0.81 -12.78 -7.04
CA ILE A 96 1.10 -13.52 -5.81
C ILE A 96 1.78 -14.85 -6.14
N ALA A 97 1.24 -15.65 -7.07
CA ALA A 97 1.81 -16.94 -7.45
C ALA A 97 3.24 -16.81 -8.01
N MET A 98 3.49 -15.77 -8.81
CA MET A 98 4.82 -15.45 -9.34
C MET A 98 5.79 -15.11 -8.21
N ALA A 99 5.39 -14.32 -7.22
CA ALA A 99 6.23 -14.02 -6.05
C ALA A 99 6.61 -15.31 -5.30
N ARG A 100 5.65 -16.22 -5.04
CA ARG A 100 5.94 -17.52 -4.42
C ARG A 100 6.92 -18.38 -5.22
N LYS A 101 6.85 -18.32 -6.55
CA LYS A 101 7.66 -19.13 -7.45
C LYS A 101 9.10 -18.61 -7.57
N TYR A 102 9.27 -17.30 -7.76
CA TYR A 102 10.55 -16.70 -8.11
C TYR A 102 11.25 -16.02 -6.92
N ALA A 103 10.51 -15.64 -5.88
CA ALA A 103 11.04 -15.00 -4.68
C ALA A 103 10.41 -15.57 -3.37
N PRO A 104 10.66 -16.86 -3.04
CA PRO A 104 9.90 -17.57 -2.01
C PRO A 104 10.08 -17.05 -0.57
N ASN A 105 11.13 -16.27 -0.29
CA ASN A 105 11.36 -15.66 1.03
C ASN A 105 10.80 -14.23 1.14
N THR A 106 10.30 -13.69 0.03
CA THR A 106 9.72 -12.35 -0.03
C THR A 106 8.27 -12.40 0.40
N ALA A 107 7.88 -11.46 1.27
CA ALA A 107 6.48 -11.22 1.59
C ALA A 107 5.83 -10.35 0.50
N VAL A 108 4.62 -10.68 0.08
CA VAL A 108 3.86 -9.95 -0.93
C VAL A 108 2.56 -9.44 -0.34
N GLY A 109 2.30 -8.15 -0.49
CA GLY A 109 1.09 -7.49 -0.03
C GLY A 109 0.28 -6.91 -1.18
N LEU A 110 -1.03 -6.84 -0.98
CA LEU A 110 -1.93 -6.08 -1.88
C LEU A 110 -2.12 -4.69 -1.30
N HIS A 111 -1.90 -3.66 -2.11
CA HIS A 111 -2.19 -2.31 -1.68
C HIS A 111 -3.67 -2.11 -1.40
N LEU A 112 -4.02 -1.51 -0.25
CA LEU A 112 -5.37 -1.39 0.27
C LEU A 112 -5.98 -0.01 -0.01
N THR A 113 -6.69 0.11 -1.14
CA THR A 113 -7.37 1.35 -1.54
C THR A 113 -8.89 1.16 -1.58
N CYS A 114 -9.58 1.75 -0.60
CA CYS A 114 -11.05 1.71 -0.54
C CYS A 114 -11.67 3.09 -0.31
N TRP A 115 -11.85 3.87 -1.38
CA TRP A 115 -12.45 5.21 -1.33
C TRP A 115 -13.92 5.25 -0.88
N ASP A 116 -14.60 4.10 -0.86
CA ASP A 116 -15.95 3.94 -0.32
C ASP A 116 -15.98 3.71 1.21
N TRP A 117 -14.82 3.68 1.88
CA TRP A 117 -14.72 3.76 3.34
C TRP A 117 -15.02 5.18 3.85
N PRO A 118 -15.67 5.37 5.02
CA PRO A 118 -16.15 4.35 5.95
C PRO A 118 -17.51 3.70 5.59
N GLY A 119 -18.08 4.05 4.43
CA GLY A 119 -19.43 3.63 4.05
C GLY A 119 -19.62 2.14 3.78
N ASN A 120 -18.60 1.42 3.29
CA ASN A 120 -18.77 0.03 2.83
C ASN A 120 -17.57 -0.90 3.04
N VAL A 121 -17.12 -1.05 4.28
CA VAL A 121 -15.96 -1.89 4.62
C VAL A 121 -16.20 -3.37 4.31
N ASP A 122 -17.42 -3.88 4.48
CA ASP A 122 -17.75 -5.28 4.17
C ASP A 122 -17.60 -5.60 2.67
N LYS A 123 -17.92 -4.64 1.78
CA LYS A 123 -17.67 -4.80 0.35
C LYS A 123 -16.18 -4.78 0.07
N CYS A 124 -15.44 -3.81 0.63
CA CYS A 124 -13.98 -3.75 0.52
C CYS A 124 -13.33 -5.08 0.94
N ALA A 125 -13.72 -5.64 2.10
CA ALA A 125 -13.26 -6.95 2.56
C ALA A 125 -13.52 -8.09 1.55
N LYS A 126 -14.74 -8.15 0.98
CA LYS A 126 -15.08 -9.14 -0.05
C LYS A 126 -14.27 -8.96 -1.33
N ASP A 127 -14.07 -7.71 -1.76
CA ASP A 127 -13.27 -7.40 -2.94
C ASP A 127 -11.81 -7.87 -2.76
N TYR A 128 -11.20 -7.64 -1.59
CA TYR A 128 -9.84 -8.11 -1.30
C TYR A 128 -9.74 -9.63 -1.14
N LEU A 129 -10.80 -10.29 -0.69
CA LEU A 129 -10.88 -11.76 -0.76
C LEU A 129 -10.90 -12.26 -2.21
N THR A 130 -11.64 -11.58 -3.09
CA THR A 130 -11.68 -11.88 -4.54
C THR A 130 -10.31 -11.70 -5.21
N LEU A 131 -9.57 -10.65 -4.84
CA LEU A 131 -8.18 -10.41 -5.29
C LEU A 131 -7.16 -11.43 -4.79
N GLY A 132 -7.57 -12.37 -3.91
CA GLY A 132 -6.67 -13.38 -3.38
C GLY A 132 -5.93 -12.93 -2.12
N GLY A 133 -6.47 -11.98 -1.34
CA GLY A 133 -5.86 -11.48 -0.12
C GLY A 133 -5.47 -12.57 0.90
N LYS A 134 -6.13 -13.72 0.90
CA LYS A 134 -5.73 -14.88 1.72
C LYS A 134 -4.40 -15.53 1.30
N GLY A 135 -4.03 -15.38 0.03
CA GLY A 135 -2.76 -15.88 -0.53
C GLY A 135 -1.60 -14.87 -0.45
N ALA A 136 -1.91 -13.59 -0.17
CA ALA A 136 -0.92 -12.58 0.18
C ALA A 136 -0.39 -12.81 1.62
N ASP A 137 0.59 -12.02 2.05
CA ASP A 137 1.15 -12.07 3.41
C ASP A 137 0.73 -10.88 4.28
N PHE A 138 0.27 -9.80 3.65
CA PHE A 138 -0.21 -8.59 4.30
C PHE A 138 -1.09 -7.77 3.34
N LEU A 139 -1.78 -6.76 3.88
CA LEU A 139 -2.33 -5.66 3.08
C LEU A 139 -1.53 -4.40 3.36
N VAL A 140 -1.40 -3.52 2.37
CA VAL A 140 -0.69 -2.24 2.54
C VAL A 140 -1.70 -1.13 2.76
N GLY A 141 -1.85 -0.70 4.00
CA GLY A 141 -2.73 0.41 4.35
C GLY A 141 -2.01 1.74 4.18
N GLU A 142 -2.76 2.81 3.93
CA GLU A 142 -2.18 4.15 3.75
C GLU A 142 -2.78 5.19 4.69
N VAL A 143 -2.03 6.28 4.83
CA VAL A 143 -2.45 7.57 5.39
C VAL A 143 -2.21 8.63 4.32
N GLU A 144 -2.68 9.87 4.48
CA GLU A 144 -2.25 10.92 3.54
C GLU A 144 -0.72 11.06 3.58
N SER A 145 -0.08 10.77 2.44
CA SER A 145 1.37 10.63 2.29
C SER A 145 2.13 11.96 2.34
N THR A 146 1.42 13.08 2.12
CA THR A 146 1.97 14.43 2.16
C THR A 146 1.78 15.02 3.56
N ASP A 147 2.83 15.67 4.08
CA ASP A 147 2.77 16.36 5.37
C ASP A 147 1.56 17.30 5.46
N ALA A 148 0.91 17.36 6.61
CA ALA A 148 -0.27 18.18 6.81
C ALA A 148 -0.02 19.68 6.52
N GLY A 149 1.14 20.18 6.93
CA GLY A 149 1.59 21.54 6.63
C GLY A 149 1.80 21.80 5.14
N LEU A 150 2.33 20.82 4.40
CA LEU A 150 2.53 20.94 2.95
C LEU A 150 1.18 20.90 2.21
N ASN A 151 0.28 20.00 2.60
CA ASN A 151 -1.08 19.98 2.08
C ASN A 151 -1.80 21.32 2.28
N ALA A 152 -1.67 21.93 3.45
CA ALA A 152 -2.22 23.26 3.71
C ALA A 152 -1.59 24.33 2.79
N LYS A 153 -0.26 24.31 2.60
CA LYS A 153 0.46 25.23 1.70
C LYS A 153 0.03 25.09 0.23
N LEU A 154 -0.20 23.86 -0.23
CA LEU A 154 -0.66 23.55 -1.58
C LEU A 154 -2.16 23.85 -1.81
N GLY A 155 -2.90 24.19 -0.75
CA GLY A 155 -4.34 24.43 -0.82
C GLY A 155 -5.19 23.16 -0.81
N ASN A 156 -4.61 22.01 -0.45
CA ASN A 156 -5.31 20.72 -0.35
C ASN A 156 -6.13 20.57 0.95
N GLY A 157 -6.10 21.58 1.82
CA GLY A 157 -6.90 21.62 3.05
C GLY A 157 -6.19 21.01 4.27
N ASN A 158 -6.97 20.75 5.32
CA ASN A 158 -6.47 20.23 6.58
C ASN A 158 -6.23 18.72 6.49
N SER A 159 -4.96 18.30 6.66
CA SER A 159 -4.56 16.88 6.66
C SER A 159 -3.98 16.40 8.00
N PHE A 160 -4.22 17.15 9.08
CA PHE A 160 -4.00 16.68 10.46
C PHE A 160 -5.10 15.69 10.86
N TRP A 161 -4.76 14.69 11.67
CA TRP A 161 -5.64 13.61 12.09
C TRP A 161 -6.04 13.74 13.55
N SER A 162 -7.35 13.82 13.80
CA SER A 162 -7.88 13.70 15.14
C SER A 162 -7.82 12.26 15.65
N ASP A 163 -7.89 12.08 16.98
CA ASP A 163 -8.04 10.76 17.60
C ASP A 163 -9.25 9.99 17.06
N GLN A 164 -10.33 10.70 16.71
CA GLN A 164 -11.50 10.08 16.10
C GLN A 164 -11.19 9.52 14.70
N LYS A 165 -10.41 10.24 13.88
CA LYS A 165 -9.99 9.75 12.56
C LYS A 165 -9.09 8.53 12.70
N TRP A 166 -8.13 8.58 13.62
CA TRP A 166 -7.28 7.43 13.92
C TRP A 166 -8.06 6.22 14.42
N ALA A 167 -8.99 6.39 15.35
CA ALA A 167 -9.83 5.30 15.84
C ALA A 167 -10.63 4.65 14.71
N ALA A 168 -11.16 5.45 13.78
CA ALA A 168 -11.86 4.95 12.60
C ALA A 168 -10.92 4.20 11.65
N GLN A 169 -9.73 4.75 11.38
CA GLN A 169 -8.72 4.12 10.52
C GLN A 169 -8.24 2.77 11.09
N LEU A 170 -7.93 2.72 12.39
CA LEU A 170 -7.50 1.50 13.07
C LEU A 170 -8.61 0.44 13.05
N ALA A 171 -9.88 0.82 13.24
CA ALA A 171 -11.00 -0.10 13.14
C ALA A 171 -11.16 -0.68 11.73
N TYR A 172 -10.95 0.14 10.71
CA TYR A 172 -10.95 -0.29 9.31
C TYR A 172 -9.83 -1.27 8.98
N TRP A 173 -8.60 -0.92 9.32
CA TRP A 173 -7.44 -1.79 9.14
C TRP A 173 -7.60 -3.12 9.87
N LYS A 174 -8.12 -3.08 11.10
CA LYS A 174 -8.44 -4.29 11.85
C LYS A 174 -9.42 -5.19 11.10
N GLN A 175 -10.54 -4.63 10.64
CA GLN A 175 -11.56 -5.40 9.92
C GLN A 175 -11.00 -6.01 8.62
N MET A 176 -10.17 -5.26 7.89
CA MET A 176 -9.54 -5.75 6.67
C MET A 176 -8.52 -6.87 6.96
N ALA A 177 -7.68 -6.70 7.97
CA ALA A 177 -6.73 -7.71 8.41
C ALA A 177 -7.42 -9.01 8.84
N GLU A 178 -8.48 -8.91 9.65
CA GLU A 178 -9.28 -10.05 10.08
C GLU A 178 -9.99 -10.74 8.91
N ALA A 179 -10.46 -9.99 7.90
CA ALA A 179 -11.12 -10.55 6.74
C ALA A 179 -10.19 -11.43 5.88
N VAL A 180 -8.97 -10.96 5.62
CA VAL A 180 -7.99 -11.72 4.81
C VAL A 180 -7.13 -12.67 5.64
N GLY A 181 -7.10 -12.51 6.96
CA GLY A 181 -6.33 -13.33 7.89
C GLY A 181 -4.85 -12.96 7.98
N HIS A 182 -4.47 -11.74 7.57
CA HIS A 182 -3.09 -11.27 7.47
C HIS A 182 -2.96 -9.83 7.97
N PRO A 183 -1.80 -9.42 8.49
CA PRO A 183 -1.61 -8.09 9.07
C PRO A 183 -1.65 -6.95 8.03
N ILE A 184 -1.73 -5.72 8.55
CA ILE A 184 -1.53 -4.49 7.78
C ILE A 184 -0.08 -4.02 7.90
N VAL A 185 0.47 -3.52 6.80
CA VAL A 185 1.71 -2.73 6.76
C VAL A 185 1.32 -1.33 6.32
N VAL A 186 1.63 -0.29 7.10
CA VAL A 186 1.19 1.07 6.78
C VAL A 186 2.27 1.79 5.97
N TRP A 187 1.93 2.25 4.77
CA TRP A 187 2.75 3.01 3.84
C TRP A 187 1.86 3.97 3.04
N GLN A 188 2.25 5.20 2.70
CA GLN A 188 3.47 5.91 3.05
C GLN A 188 3.17 6.94 4.15
N ILE A 189 3.87 6.86 5.28
CA ILE A 189 3.65 7.80 6.39
C ILE A 189 4.59 9.00 6.22
N PRO A 190 4.09 10.25 6.12
CA PRO A 190 4.94 11.45 6.10
C PRO A 190 5.67 11.61 7.43
N ILE A 191 6.80 12.31 7.40
CA ILE A 191 7.74 12.38 8.53
C ILE A 191 7.85 13.76 9.17
N GLY A 192 7.01 14.69 8.75
CA GLY A 192 6.79 15.95 9.45
C GLY A 192 6.41 15.77 10.91
N ASN A 193 6.62 16.84 11.66
CA ASN A 193 6.34 16.87 13.09
C ASN A 193 6.01 18.30 13.54
N MET A 194 5.37 18.45 14.69
CA MET A 194 4.86 19.76 15.14
C MET A 194 5.95 20.81 15.46
N ALA A 195 7.24 20.43 15.53
CA ALA A 195 8.34 21.37 15.75
C ALA A 195 8.80 22.08 14.46
N GLU A 196 8.36 21.61 13.30
CA GLU A 196 8.70 22.20 12.00
C GLU A 196 8.05 23.58 11.80
N ASN A 197 8.58 24.34 10.84
CA ASN A 197 8.21 25.74 10.61
C ASN A 197 7.35 25.99 9.35
N ASN A 198 6.89 24.92 8.69
CA ASN A 198 6.12 24.95 7.44
C ASN A 198 6.84 25.65 6.26
N THR A 199 8.14 25.39 6.10
CA THR A 199 8.91 25.78 4.91
C THR A 199 9.27 24.54 4.09
N ASP A 200 9.83 24.71 2.88
CA ASP A 200 10.18 23.55 2.05
C ASP A 200 11.10 22.60 2.81
N TYR A 201 10.78 21.30 2.76
CA TYR A 201 11.44 20.24 3.51
C TYR A 201 11.23 20.28 5.05
N HIS A 202 10.41 21.18 5.58
CA HIS A 202 10.19 21.38 7.02
C HIS A 202 8.71 21.62 7.31
N TYR A 203 7.88 20.58 7.25
CA TYR A 203 6.43 20.70 7.41
C TYR A 203 5.91 20.04 8.68
N GLN A 204 4.90 20.69 9.28
CA GLN A 204 4.22 20.15 10.43
C GLN A 204 3.34 18.97 10.04
N ASP A 205 3.39 17.91 10.83
CA ASP A 205 2.51 16.75 10.76
C ASP A 205 2.37 16.14 12.17
N ASP A 206 1.34 15.32 12.38
CA ASP A 206 1.00 14.70 13.66
C ASP A 206 1.15 13.18 13.66
N LYS A 207 1.28 12.54 12.49
CA LYS A 207 1.14 11.09 12.34
C LYS A 207 2.27 10.32 13.03
N VAL A 208 3.53 10.77 12.88
CA VAL A 208 4.69 10.13 13.54
C VAL A 208 4.50 10.12 15.06
N ASP A 209 4.24 11.29 15.63
CA ASP A 209 4.08 11.47 17.08
C ASP A 209 2.88 10.71 17.63
N TRP A 210 1.76 10.73 16.91
CA TRP A 210 0.57 10.01 17.28
C TRP A 210 0.78 8.49 17.26
N LEU A 211 1.32 7.93 16.17
CA LEU A 211 1.54 6.49 16.03
C LEU A 211 2.43 5.95 17.15
N PHE A 212 3.58 6.59 17.40
CA PHE A 212 4.52 6.14 18.45
C PHE A 212 3.96 6.30 19.87
N SER A 213 2.99 7.17 20.11
CA SER A 213 2.30 7.29 21.41
C SER A 213 1.11 6.33 21.57
N HIS A 214 0.70 5.66 20.49
CA HIS A 214 -0.46 4.76 20.45
C HIS A 214 -0.14 3.35 19.93
N MET A 215 1.11 2.90 20.05
CA MET A 215 1.57 1.60 19.53
C MET A 215 0.74 0.41 20.01
N ASP A 216 0.19 0.44 21.22
CA ASP A 216 -0.73 -0.59 21.71
C ASP A 216 -2.03 -0.67 20.90
N GLN A 217 -2.56 0.48 20.47
CA GLN A 217 -3.77 0.54 19.64
C GLN A 217 -3.46 0.10 18.20
N VAL A 218 -2.33 0.57 17.67
CA VAL A 218 -1.79 0.18 16.35
C VAL A 218 -1.62 -1.35 16.26
N ALA A 219 -0.95 -1.95 17.25
CA ALA A 219 -0.76 -3.40 17.31
C ALA A 219 -2.09 -4.18 17.50
N SER A 220 -3.04 -3.62 18.25
CA SER A 220 -4.38 -4.22 18.45
C SER A 220 -5.26 -4.21 17.19
N ALA A 221 -4.88 -3.41 16.20
CA ALA A 221 -5.49 -3.35 14.87
C ALA A 221 -4.76 -4.22 13.82
N HIS A 222 -3.86 -5.10 14.27
CA HIS A 222 -3.05 -5.98 13.42
C HIS A 222 -2.10 -5.23 12.46
N VAL A 223 -1.70 -4.01 12.80
CA VAL A 223 -0.65 -3.28 12.06
C VAL A 223 0.72 -3.80 12.51
N ALA A 224 1.41 -4.50 11.61
CA ALA A 224 2.68 -5.16 11.88
C ALA A 224 3.91 -4.29 11.58
N ALA A 225 3.77 -3.28 10.71
CA ALA A 225 4.87 -2.39 10.36
C ALA A 225 4.37 -1.00 9.94
N LEU A 226 5.21 0.00 10.19
CA LEU A 226 5.02 1.40 9.81
C LEU A 226 6.18 1.80 8.89
N MET A 227 5.87 2.25 7.68
CA MET A 227 6.84 2.64 6.66
C MET A 227 6.79 4.15 6.47
N PHE A 228 7.83 4.81 6.96
CA PHE A 228 7.97 6.26 6.95
C PHE A 228 8.79 6.73 5.76
N GLY A 229 8.37 7.81 5.11
CA GLY A 229 9.14 8.38 4.01
C GLY A 229 8.52 9.63 3.40
N GLN A 230 9.30 10.27 2.55
CA GLN A 230 8.93 11.49 1.85
C GLN A 230 7.85 11.24 0.79
N GLY A 231 6.62 11.74 0.98
CA GLY A 231 5.50 11.52 0.05
C GLY A 231 5.41 12.49 -1.13
N SER A 232 6.26 13.53 -1.18
CA SER A 232 6.34 14.51 -2.27
C SER A 232 7.69 15.23 -2.21
N ASP A 233 8.21 15.70 -3.35
CA ASP A 233 9.53 16.33 -3.49
C ASP A 233 9.85 17.41 -2.45
N LEU A 234 8.85 18.16 -1.98
CA LEU A 234 9.03 19.23 -0.99
C LEU A 234 8.74 18.79 0.45
N SER A 235 8.29 17.56 0.67
CA SER A 235 7.92 17.05 2.00
C SER A 235 9.12 17.03 2.94
N THR A 236 8.85 16.99 4.23
CA THR A 236 9.86 16.73 5.25
C THR A 236 10.60 15.44 4.94
N THR A 237 11.93 15.44 5.09
CA THR A 237 12.80 14.27 4.89
C THR A 237 13.36 13.77 6.22
N ALA A 238 13.97 12.59 6.25
CA ALA A 238 14.58 12.05 7.47
C ALA A 238 15.81 12.87 7.91
N GLU A 239 16.37 13.67 7.00
CA GLU A 239 17.46 14.59 7.24
C GLU A 239 17.00 15.95 7.75
N THR A 240 15.71 16.29 7.58
CA THR A 240 15.17 17.62 7.89
C THR A 240 14.13 17.63 9.01
N ASP A 241 13.65 16.47 9.47
CA ASP A 241 12.69 16.31 10.58
C ASP A 241 13.24 16.62 11.98
N GLY A 242 14.45 17.18 12.07
CA GLY A 242 15.14 17.44 13.34
C GLY A 242 15.53 16.18 14.13
N GLY A 243 15.51 14.99 13.51
CA GLY A 243 15.80 13.71 14.14
C GLY A 243 14.62 13.11 14.92
N ASN A 244 13.40 13.62 14.74
CA ASN A 244 12.21 13.20 15.47
C ASN A 244 11.91 11.70 15.27
N LEU A 245 11.88 11.24 14.02
CA LEU A 245 11.61 9.84 13.67
C LEU A 245 12.66 8.90 14.26
N PHE A 246 13.94 9.25 14.14
CA PHE A 246 15.04 8.45 14.67
C PHE A 246 14.97 8.34 16.20
N ALA A 247 14.71 9.46 16.89
CA ALA A 247 14.58 9.47 18.35
C ALA A 247 13.45 8.56 18.84
N LYS A 248 12.27 8.64 18.21
CA LYS A 248 11.11 7.81 18.58
C LYS A 248 11.33 6.34 18.26
N THR A 249 11.91 6.03 17.10
CA THR A 249 12.24 4.65 16.70
C THR A 249 13.24 4.03 17.67
N ALA A 250 14.27 4.78 18.08
CA ALA A 250 15.25 4.33 19.06
C ALA A 250 14.60 4.11 20.44
N ALA A 251 13.74 5.03 20.89
CA ALA A 251 13.01 4.88 22.14
C ALA A 251 12.09 3.65 22.15
N TYR A 252 11.31 3.46 21.08
CA TYR A 252 10.42 2.31 20.90
C TYR A 252 11.19 0.98 20.91
N ARG A 253 12.30 0.91 20.17
CA ARG A 253 13.18 -0.26 20.17
C ARG A 253 13.76 -0.54 21.56
N ASN A 254 14.23 0.48 22.27
CA ASN A 254 14.82 0.34 23.59
C ASN A 254 13.80 -0.09 24.66
N ALA A 255 12.52 0.25 24.46
CA ALA A 255 11.41 -0.22 25.28
C ALA A 255 11.02 -1.69 25.00
N GLY A 256 11.64 -2.34 24.00
CA GLY A 256 11.35 -3.73 23.61
C GLY A 256 10.29 -3.88 22.52
N GLY A 257 9.75 -2.77 22.01
CA GLY A 257 8.63 -2.76 21.06
C GLY A 257 7.30 -3.22 21.67
N THR A 258 6.25 -3.17 20.86
CA THR A 258 4.90 -3.64 21.20
C THR A 258 4.64 -4.96 20.46
N PRO A 259 4.22 -6.03 21.16
CA PRO A 259 3.85 -7.28 20.51
C PRO A 259 2.54 -7.12 19.71
N LEU A 260 2.46 -7.78 18.56
CA LEU A 260 1.20 -7.90 17.82
C LEU A 260 0.17 -8.71 18.61
N LYS A 261 -1.11 -8.36 18.45
CA LYS A 261 -2.24 -9.05 19.07
C LYS A 261 -3.05 -9.85 18.06
#